data_AF-A0A8K0P1F7-F1
#
_entry.id   AF-A0A8K0P1F7-F1
#
_cell.length_a   1.000
_cell.length_b   1.000
_cell.length_c   1.000
_cell.angle_alpha   90.00
_cell.angle_beta   90.00
_cell.angle_gamma   90.00
#
_symmetry.space_group_name_H-M   'P 1'
#
loop_
_entity.id
_entity.type
_entity.pdbx_description
1 polymer ?
#
loop_
_entity_poly.entity_id
_entity_poly.type
_entity_poly.pdbx_seq_one_letter_code
_entity_poly.pdbx_strand_id
1 'polypeptide(L)'
;MPEVKDSNASISHDASNKNTYKPYKSRKSFARRKGEVESIMKKFPTKIPVVIERYHKETNLPLLDKTKFLVPQEITMSQFVTIIRKVSHVERKVVSWNTLKVIS
;
A
#
# COMPACT_ATOMS: atom_id res chain seq x y z
N MET A 1 1.69 -51.77 -25.39
CA MET A 1 2.12 -52.44 -24.14
C MET A 1 3.32 -51.67 -23.57
N PRO A 2 3.53 -51.65 -22.24
CA PRO A 2 3.22 -50.50 -21.36
C PRO A 2 4.43 -49.99 -20.54
N GLU A 3 4.26 -48.82 -19.89
CA GLU A 3 4.71 -48.34 -18.54
C GLU A 3 6.12 -48.73 -18.02
N VAL A 4 6.97 -47.85 -17.46
CA VAL A 4 6.82 -47.05 -16.22
C VAL A 4 8.06 -46.13 -15.96
N LYS A 5 7.82 -44.93 -15.38
CA LYS A 5 8.53 -44.31 -14.21
C LYS A 5 9.96 -43.73 -14.39
N ASP A 6 10.37 -42.59 -13.84
CA ASP A 6 9.94 -41.76 -12.70
C ASP A 6 10.38 -40.27 -12.85
N SER A 7 9.71 -39.41 -12.05
CA SER A 7 10.24 -38.25 -11.30
C SER A 7 11.04 -37.12 -11.98
N ASN A 8 10.43 -35.93 -12.05
CA ASN A 8 10.90 -34.82 -11.19
C ASN A 8 9.81 -33.75 -11.00
N ALA A 9 8.96 -33.97 -10.00
CA ALA A 9 8.20 -32.89 -9.40
C ALA A 9 9.17 -32.07 -8.54
N SER A 10 9.61 -30.92 -9.05
CA SER A 10 10.32 -29.94 -8.22
C SER A 10 9.33 -29.28 -7.27
N ILE A 11 9.04 -29.99 -6.17
CA ILE A 11 8.50 -29.42 -4.94
C ILE A 11 9.61 -28.55 -4.36
N SER A 12 9.64 -27.26 -4.72
CA SER A 12 10.40 -26.30 -3.93
C SER A 12 9.62 -26.01 -2.65
N HIS A 13 9.94 -26.76 -1.60
CA HIS A 13 9.75 -26.31 -0.23
C HIS A 13 10.62 -25.07 -0.02
N ASP A 14 10.06 -23.87 -0.12
CA ASP A 14 10.65 -22.69 0.50
C ASP A 14 9.88 -22.37 1.79
N ALA A 15 10.44 -22.90 2.87
CA ALA A 15 10.13 -22.52 4.22
C ALA A 15 10.67 -21.10 4.49
N SER A 16 9.92 -20.07 4.15
CA SER A 16 9.98 -18.78 4.86
C SER A 16 8.79 -17.89 4.50
N ASN A 17 7.72 -18.00 5.28
CA ASN A 17 6.69 -16.95 5.35
C ASN A 17 7.27 -15.69 6.03
N LYS A 18 8.25 -15.05 5.39
CA LYS A 18 8.61 -13.68 5.69
C LYS A 18 7.61 -12.84 4.94
N ASN A 19 6.65 -12.26 5.65
CA ASN A 19 5.81 -11.19 5.13
C ASN A 19 6.72 -9.98 4.83
N THR A 20 7.48 -10.04 3.73
CA THR A 20 8.40 -8.98 3.31
C THR A 20 7.53 -7.82 2.85
N TYR A 21 7.46 -6.78 3.67
CA TYR A 21 6.79 -5.54 3.30
C TYR A 21 7.37 -5.01 1.99
N LYS A 22 6.59 -5.09 0.90
CA LYS A 22 6.94 -4.53 -0.41
C LYS A 22 6.26 -3.16 -0.55
N PRO A 23 6.96 -2.06 -0.89
CA PRO A 23 6.33 -0.77 -1.12
C PRO A 23 5.28 -0.79 -2.24
N TYR A 24 4.25 0.05 -2.18
CA TYR A 24 3.15 0.06 -3.16
C TYR A 24 3.62 0.11 -4.61
N LYS A 25 4.65 0.91 -4.89
CA LYS A 25 5.21 1.09 -6.24
C LYS A 25 5.86 -0.18 -6.81
N SER A 26 6.31 -1.12 -5.97
CA SER A 26 6.88 -2.39 -6.42
C SER A 26 5.85 -3.52 -6.51
N ARG A 27 4.64 -3.33 -5.98
CA ARG A 27 3.54 -4.32 -6.07
C ARG A 27 2.87 -4.34 -7.44
N LYS A 28 2.91 -3.22 -8.18
CA LYS A 28 2.26 -3.06 -9.49
C LYS A 28 3.10 -2.16 -10.40
N SER A 29 3.10 -2.47 -11.71
CA SER A 29 3.73 -1.62 -12.72
C SER A 29 3.14 -0.21 -12.73
N PHE A 30 3.91 0.76 -13.22
CA PHE A 30 3.46 2.15 -13.33
C PHE A 30 2.19 2.28 -14.18
N ALA A 31 2.17 1.65 -15.36
CA ALA A 31 1.02 1.68 -16.27
C ALA A 31 -0.27 1.18 -15.58
N ARG A 32 -0.18 0.07 -14.82
CA ARG A 32 -1.34 -0.46 -14.08
C ARG A 32 -1.81 0.49 -12.98
N ARG A 33 -0.87 1.10 -12.24
CA ARG A 33 -1.23 2.09 -11.20
C ARG A 33 -1.87 3.33 -11.78
N LYS A 34 -1.38 3.82 -12.93
CA LYS A 34 -1.91 4.97 -13.63
C LYS A 34 -3.34 4.72 -14.12
N GLY A 35 -3.59 3.60 -14.79
CA GLY A 35 -4.94 3.25 -15.26
C GLY A 35 -5.96 3.08 -14.11
N GLU A 36 -5.53 2.52 -12.97
CA GLU A 36 -6.37 2.45 -11.76
C GLU A 36 -6.72 3.84 -11.23
N VAL A 37 -5.74 4.76 -11.15
CA VAL A 37 -5.95 6.14 -10.70
C VAL A 37 -6.88 6.90 -11.65
N GLU A 38 -6.66 6.83 -12.96
CA GLU A 38 -7.50 7.49 -13.97
C GLU A 38 -8.95 7.03 -13.89
N SER A 39 -9.18 5.72 -13.75
CA SER A 39 -10.52 5.14 -13.60
C SER A 39 -11.21 5.65 -12.32
N ILE A 40 -10.47 5.74 -11.22
CA ILE A 40 -10.97 6.24 -9.93
C ILE A 40 -11.28 7.74 -10.01
N MET A 41 -10.40 8.55 -10.60
CA MET A 41 -10.61 9.99 -10.73
C MET A 41 -11.80 10.30 -11.64
N LYS A 42 -12.03 9.52 -12.70
CA LYS A 42 -13.23 9.64 -13.53
C LYS A 42 -14.51 9.36 -12.73
N LYS A 43 -14.47 8.39 -11.81
CA LYS A 43 -15.60 8.03 -10.94
C LYS A 43 -15.83 9.02 -9.81
N PHE A 44 -14.76 9.64 -9.29
CA PHE A 44 -14.80 10.56 -8.15
C PHE A 44 -14.02 11.84 -8.47
N PRO A 45 -14.57 12.75 -9.30
CA PRO A 45 -13.83 13.90 -9.84
C PRO A 45 -13.36 14.90 -8.78
N THR A 46 -14.02 14.97 -7.63
CA THR A 46 -13.64 15.85 -6.50
C THR A 46 -12.73 15.16 -5.48
N LYS A 47 -12.27 13.93 -5.76
CA LYS A 47 -11.43 13.15 -4.85
C LYS A 47 -10.08 12.82 -5.48
N ILE A 48 -9.05 12.90 -4.64
CA ILE A 48 -7.67 12.57 -4.98
C ILE A 48 -7.33 11.21 -4.33
N PRO A 49 -6.93 10.19 -5.11
CA PRO A 49 -6.46 8.93 -4.56
C PRO A 49 -5.05 9.09 -3.95
N VAL A 50 -4.92 8.83 -2.66
CA VAL A 50 -3.66 8.93 -1.90
C VAL A 50 -3.28 7.56 -1.35
N VAL A 51 -2.02 7.18 -1.53
CA VAL A 51 -1.44 5.98 -0.91
C VAL A 51 -0.57 6.38 0.27
N ILE A 52 -0.83 5.78 1.42
CA ILE A 52 -0.13 6.05 2.67
C ILE A 52 0.47 4.74 3.15
N GLU A 53 1.77 4.79 3.43
CA GLU A 53 2.55 3.62 3.78
C GLU A 53 3.47 3.98 4.94
N ARG A 54 3.66 3.05 5.88
CA ARG A 54 4.62 3.23 6.98
C ARG A 54 6.01 3.42 6.39
N TYR A 55 6.76 4.39 6.91
CA TYR A 55 8.17 4.51 6.53
C TYR A 55 8.91 3.22 6.92
N HIS A 56 9.78 2.72 6.05
CA HIS A 56 10.37 1.40 6.23
C HIS A 56 11.31 1.30 7.44
N LYS A 57 11.87 2.43 7.91
CA LYS A 57 12.69 2.48 9.14
C LYS A 57 11.86 2.82 10.39
N GLU A 58 10.58 3.10 10.25
CA GLU A 58 9.72 3.42 11.37
C GLU A 58 9.27 2.13 12.06
N THR A 59 9.64 1.99 13.34
CA THR A 59 9.41 0.79 14.16
C THR A 59 8.42 1.04 15.30
N ASN A 60 8.16 2.30 15.65
CA ASN A 60 7.33 2.66 16.80
C ASN A 60 5.84 2.80 16.46
N LEU A 61 5.52 2.92 15.16
CA LEU A 61 4.14 3.00 14.69
C LEU A 61 3.61 1.63 14.25
N PRO A 62 2.33 1.33 14.56
CA PRO A 62 1.68 0.16 14.01
C PRO A 62 1.58 0.24 12.47
N LEU A 63 1.39 -0.92 11.83
CA LEU A 63 1.07 -0.98 10.41
C LEU A 63 -0.32 -0.40 10.17
N LEU A 64 -0.51 0.27 9.03
CA LEU A 64 -1.83 0.75 8.60
C LEU A 64 -2.61 -0.40 7.97
N ASP A 65 -3.82 -0.67 8.48
CA ASP A 65 -4.74 -1.64 7.88
C ASP A 65 -5.21 -1.21 6.48
N LYS A 66 -5.38 0.10 6.29
CA LYS A 66 -5.78 0.71 5.02
C LYS A 66 -4.69 1.65 4.55
N THR A 67 -4.20 1.43 3.33
CA THR A 67 -3.13 2.23 2.72
C THR A 67 -3.60 3.09 1.55
N LYS A 68 -4.86 2.95 1.10
CA LYS A 68 -5.43 3.68 -0.05
C LYS A 68 -6.62 4.51 0.41
N PHE A 69 -6.59 5.80 0.11
CA PHE A 69 -7.57 6.79 0.58
C PHE A 69 -8.09 7.64 -0.57
N LEU A 70 -9.36 8.05 -0.51
CA LEU A 70 -9.93 9.06 -1.40
C LEU A 70 -10.12 10.34 -0.61
N VAL A 71 -9.38 11.37 -0.98
CA VAL A 71 -9.24 12.61 -0.22
C VAL A 71 -9.95 13.73 -0.98
N PRO A 72 -10.88 14.49 -0.38
CA PRO A 72 -11.44 15.67 -1.05
C PRO A 72 -10.33 16.66 -1.42
N GLN A 73 -10.40 17.24 -2.62
CA GLN A 73 -9.38 18.18 -3.11
C GLN A 73 -9.32 19.48 -2.28
N GLU A 74 -10.40 19.81 -1.56
CA GLU A 74 -10.53 21.06 -0.80
C GLU A 74 -9.87 20.99 0.58
N ILE A 75 -9.36 19.82 1.01
CA ILE A 75 -8.78 19.69 2.35
C ILE A 75 -7.32 20.16 2.36
N THR A 76 -6.98 20.84 3.44
CA THR A 76 -5.59 21.24 3.73
C THR A 76 -4.76 20.06 4.22
N MET A 77 -3.43 20.17 4.13
CA MET A 77 -2.52 19.16 4.67
C MET A 77 -2.71 18.94 6.17
N SER A 78 -2.98 20.00 6.95
CA SER A 78 -3.23 19.91 8.39
C SER A 78 -4.48 19.07 8.71
N GLN A 79 -5.57 19.29 7.95
CA GLN A 79 -6.79 18.49 8.07
C GLN A 79 -6.53 17.04 7.65
N PHE A 80 -5.82 16.84 6.54
CA PHE A 80 -5.48 15.51 6.06
C PHE A 80 -4.70 14.70 7.09
N VAL A 81 -3.62 15.26 7.66
CA VAL A 81 -2.84 14.59 8.70
C VAL A 81 -3.70 14.25 9.93
N THR A 82 -4.63 15.13 10.30
CA THR A 82 -5.57 14.88 11.41
C THR A 82 -6.51 13.72 11.10
N ILE A 83 -7.04 13.62 9.87
CA ILE A 83 -7.88 12.50 9.43
C ILE A 83 -7.10 11.19 9.51
N ILE A 84 -5.85 11.16 9.04
CA ILE A 84 -5.03 9.95 9.05
C ILE A 84 -4.73 9.49 10.48
N ARG A 85 -4.41 10.41 11.40
CA ARG A 85 -4.21 10.07 12.81
C ARG A 85 -5.45 9.41 13.43
N LYS A 86 -6.65 9.90 13.10
CA LYS A 86 -7.92 9.32 13.56
C LYS A 86 -8.16 7.92 12.98
N VAL A 87 -7.88 7.71 11.68
CA VAL A 87 -8.13 6.42 11.02
C VAL A 87 -7.13 5.35 11.46
N SER A 88 -5.87 5.71 11.66
CA SER A 88 -4.83 4.75 12.03
C SER A 88 -4.90 4.28 13.49
N HIS A 89 -5.86 4.75 14.30
CA HIS A 89 -6.00 4.44 15.73
C HIS A 89 -4.66 4.56 16.50
N VAL A 90 -3.77 5.46 16.05
CA VAL A 90 -2.49 5.69 16.72
C VAL A 90 -2.76 6.63 17.88
N GLU A 91 -2.92 6.05 19.05
CA GLU A 91 -3.11 6.77 20.30
C GLU A 91 -1.87 7.63 20.60
N ARG A 92 -1.99 8.95 20.37
CA ARG A 92 -1.13 10.02 20.90
C ARG A 92 0.40 9.78 20.91
N LYS A 93 0.97 9.07 19.93
CA LYS A 93 2.42 9.11 19.68
C LYS A 93 2.68 10.11 18.57
N VAL A 94 3.62 11.04 18.78
CA VAL A 94 3.99 12.11 17.84
C VAL A 94 4.38 11.48 16.51
N VAL A 95 3.46 11.47 15.56
CA VAL A 95 3.72 10.83 14.27
C VAL A 95 4.39 11.82 13.32
N SER A 96 5.69 11.64 13.10
CA SER A 96 6.47 12.34 12.08
C SER A 96 6.26 11.66 10.72
N TRP A 97 5.21 12.07 10.00
CA TRP A 97 5.00 11.63 8.62
C TRP A 97 5.70 12.60 7.64
N ASN A 98 7.03 12.65 7.67
CA ASN A 98 7.76 13.20 6.53
C ASN A 98 7.82 12.13 5.44
N THR A 99 6.82 12.11 4.56
CA THR A 99 6.87 11.88 3.10
C THR A 99 5.47 11.48 2.62
N LEU A 100 4.63 12.47 2.31
CA LEU A 100 3.45 12.25 1.48
C LEU A 100 3.91 12.15 0.03
N LYS A 101 4.05 10.93 -0.48
CA LYS A 101 4.27 10.71 -1.92
C LYS A 101 2.92 10.78 -2.62
N VAL A 102 2.56 11.96 -3.13
CA VAL A 102 1.53 12.08 -4.17
C VAL A 102 1.98 11.21 -5.34
N ILE A 103 1.15 10.25 -5.74
CA ILE A 103 1.43 9.41 -6.89
C ILE A 103 0.97 10.19 -8.12
N SER A 104 1.91 10.86 -8.76
CA SER A 104 1.90 11.12 -10.21
C SER A 104 2.79 10.07 -10.88
#